data_AF-A0A1W1UIV8-F1
#
_entry.id   AF-A0A1W1UIV8-F1
#
_cell.length_a   1.000
_cell.length_b   1.000
_cell.length_c   1.000
_cell.angle_alpha   90.00
_cell.angle_beta   90.00
_cell.angle_gamma   90.00
#
_symmetry.space_group_name_H-M   'P 1'
#
loop_
_entity.id
_entity.type
_entity.pdbx_description
1 polymer ?
#
loop_
_entity_poly.entity_id
_entity_poly.type
_entity_poly.pdbx_seq_one_letter_code
_entity_poly.pdbx_strand_id
1 'polypeptide(L)'
;MKKISKQIFVMVLVTILLPTLSYAAVTTLWSATNTTYVSSEHGDGYFADTYYGVASVRGADRTVNYDNRNIWYRWTEITYDVQGDRSSTRAYSGDKYNTNQVVKNITVKDKWNNGPKTRALYNFSSSIADGNTPMYLTSYTGLIDNDYEIIGGGELKDGEIIREGRVLEQGIDLLQR
;
A
#
# COMPACT_ATOMS: atom_id res chain seq x y z
N MET A 1 -33.53 -47.50 -2.42
CA MET A 1 -33.34 -46.06 -2.72
C MET A 1 -32.68 -45.22 -1.60
N LYS A 2 -32.56 -45.70 -0.34
CA LYS A 2 -31.97 -44.90 0.77
C LYS A 2 -30.42 -44.83 0.82
N LYS A 3 -29.70 -45.71 0.10
CA LYS A 3 -28.22 -45.78 0.13
C LYS A 3 -27.56 -44.78 -0.82
N ILE A 4 -28.20 -44.48 -1.95
CA ILE A 4 -27.67 -43.56 -2.98
C ILE A 4 -27.79 -42.10 -2.51
N SER A 5 -28.88 -41.75 -1.81
CA SER A 5 -29.06 -40.39 -1.27
C SER A 5 -28.04 -40.01 -0.19
N LYS A 6 -27.59 -40.97 0.63
CA LYS A 6 -26.54 -40.72 1.63
C LYS A 6 -25.16 -40.51 1.00
N GLN A 7 -24.84 -41.18 -0.11
CA GLN A 7 -23.55 -41.01 -0.79
C GLN A 7 -23.46 -39.66 -1.51
N ILE A 8 -24.53 -39.18 -2.13
CA ILE A 8 -24.58 -37.84 -2.76
C ILE A 8 -24.39 -36.75 -1.71
N PHE A 9 -25.03 -36.89 -0.55
CA PHE A 9 -24.92 -35.89 0.54
C PHE A 9 -23.50 -35.81 1.12
N VAL A 10 -22.80 -36.95 1.25
CA VAL A 10 -21.40 -36.99 1.70
C VAL A 10 -20.46 -36.42 0.65
N MET A 11 -20.70 -36.66 -0.65
CA MET A 11 -19.89 -36.09 -1.74
C MET A 11 -19.99 -34.56 -1.78
N VAL A 12 -21.20 -34.00 -1.62
CA VAL A 12 -21.42 -32.54 -1.57
C VAL A 12 -20.73 -31.93 -0.34
N LEU A 13 -20.80 -32.59 0.82
CA LEU A 13 -20.12 -32.12 2.04
C LEU A 13 -18.59 -32.13 1.91
N VAL A 14 -18.03 -33.16 1.26
CA VAL A 14 -16.57 -33.27 1.05
C VAL A 14 -16.07 -32.23 0.04
N THR A 15 -16.87 -31.85 -0.96
CA THR A 15 -16.53 -30.73 -1.86
C THR A 15 -16.62 -29.36 -1.19
N ILE A 16 -17.45 -29.18 -0.15
CA ILE A 16 -17.50 -27.94 0.65
C ILE A 16 -16.31 -27.86 1.63
N LEU A 17 -15.72 -29.01 1.99
CA LEU A 17 -14.66 -29.14 2.98
C LEU A 17 -13.24 -29.20 2.41
N LEU A 18 -13.06 -29.22 1.09
CA LEU A 18 -11.75 -28.94 0.52
C LEU A 18 -11.45 -27.47 0.83
N PRO A 19 -10.46 -27.14 1.68
CA PRO A 19 -10.00 -25.77 1.75
C PRO A 19 -9.53 -25.45 0.35
N THR A 20 -10.30 -24.63 -0.37
CA THR A 20 -9.76 -23.90 -1.51
C THR A 20 -8.51 -23.24 -0.96
N LEU A 21 -7.34 -23.69 -1.40
CA LEU A 21 -6.09 -23.03 -1.13
C LEU A 21 -6.27 -21.64 -1.76
N SER A 22 -6.80 -20.69 -0.97
CA SER A 22 -6.90 -19.31 -1.38
C SER A 22 -5.47 -18.83 -1.47
N TYR A 23 -4.95 -18.81 -2.69
CA TYR A 23 -3.79 -18.01 -3.01
C TYR A 23 -4.24 -16.57 -2.78
N ALA A 24 -3.82 -16.00 -1.65
CA ALA A 24 -4.01 -14.59 -1.42
C ALA A 24 -3.04 -13.85 -2.34
N ALA A 25 -3.58 -13.10 -3.29
CA ALA A 25 -2.77 -12.33 -4.22
C ALA A 25 -2.31 -11.05 -3.51
N VAL A 26 -1.09 -11.07 -2.96
CA VAL A 26 -0.46 -9.85 -2.44
C VAL A 26 -0.09 -8.97 -3.63
N THR A 27 -0.73 -7.82 -3.73
CA THR A 27 -0.46 -6.80 -4.75
C THR A 27 0.26 -5.63 -4.11
N THR A 28 1.49 -5.35 -4.57
CA THR A 28 2.20 -4.12 -4.18
C THR A 28 1.57 -2.97 -4.95
N LEU A 29 0.94 -2.03 -4.25
CA LEU A 29 0.30 -0.87 -4.86
C LEU A 29 1.34 0.17 -5.29
N TRP A 30 2.37 0.32 -4.47
CA TRP A 30 3.48 1.23 -4.70
C TRP A 30 4.66 0.84 -3.81
N SER A 31 5.88 1.08 -4.28
CA SER A 31 7.10 0.85 -3.51
C SER A 31 8.12 1.89 -3.92
N ALA A 32 8.78 2.54 -2.96
CA ALA A 32 10.01 3.29 -3.21
C ALA A 32 11.25 2.41 -2.99
N THR A 33 11.17 1.56 -1.97
CA THR A 33 12.20 0.59 -1.59
C THR A 33 11.51 -0.67 -1.05
N ASN A 34 12.29 -1.68 -0.67
CA ASN A 34 11.78 -2.86 0.03
C ASN A 34 11.23 -2.55 1.45
N THR A 35 11.60 -1.43 2.06
CA THR A 35 11.15 -1.02 3.41
C THR A 35 10.16 0.14 3.41
N THR A 36 10.01 0.83 2.28
CA THR A 36 9.03 1.90 2.07
C THR A 36 8.12 1.53 0.91
N TYR A 37 6.92 1.06 1.25
CA TYR A 37 5.96 0.52 0.29
C TYR A 37 4.54 0.55 0.85
N VAL A 38 3.57 0.35 -0.04
CA VAL A 38 2.18 0.12 0.27
C VAL A 38 1.70 -1.11 -0.48
N SER A 39 1.09 -2.06 0.22
CA SER A 39 0.57 -3.28 -0.38
C SER A 39 -0.84 -3.60 0.11
N SER A 40 -1.57 -4.32 -0.74
CA SER A 40 -2.92 -4.81 -0.52
C SER A 40 -2.92 -6.32 -0.77
N GLU A 41 -3.58 -7.06 0.10
CA GLU A 41 -3.80 -8.50 -0.05
C GLU A 41 -5.30 -8.77 0.04
N HIS A 42 -5.78 -9.54 -0.92
CA HIS A 42 -7.15 -10.03 -0.96
C HIS A 42 -7.14 -11.50 -1.38
N GLY A 43 -7.98 -12.30 -0.74
CA GLY A 43 -8.07 -13.73 -1.01
C GLY A 43 -8.83 -14.00 -2.30
N ASP A 44 -8.39 -14.99 -3.07
CA ASP A 44 -9.20 -15.51 -4.17
C ASP A 44 -10.25 -16.49 -3.62
N GLY A 45 -11.52 -16.10 -3.65
CA GLY A 45 -12.64 -16.95 -3.23
C GLY A 45 -13.97 -16.22 -3.21
N TYR A 46 -15.06 -16.96 -3.46
CA TYR A 46 -16.43 -16.40 -3.41
C TYR A 46 -16.79 -15.81 -2.04
N PHE A 47 -16.15 -16.30 -0.97
CA PHE A 47 -16.34 -15.84 0.41
C PHE A 47 -15.18 -15.00 0.95
N ALA A 48 -14.22 -14.63 0.10
CA ALA A 48 -13.12 -13.77 0.50
C ALA A 48 -13.61 -12.32 0.58
N ASP A 49 -14.13 -11.95 1.75
CA ASP A 49 -14.66 -10.61 2.01
C ASP A 49 -13.67 -9.71 2.73
N THR A 50 -12.49 -10.21 3.09
CA THR A 50 -11.55 -9.51 3.94
C THR A 50 -10.33 -9.06 3.14
N TYR A 51 -10.03 -7.77 3.22
CA TYR A 51 -8.86 -7.13 2.65
C TYR A 51 -7.86 -6.81 3.75
N TYR A 52 -6.57 -7.07 3.48
CA TYR A 52 -5.46 -6.76 4.36
C TYR A 52 -4.58 -5.71 3.69
N GLY A 53 -4.37 -4.58 4.35
CA GLY A 53 -3.52 -3.50 3.85
C GLY A 53 -2.28 -3.32 4.71
N VAL A 54 -1.17 -2.98 4.07
CA VAL A 54 0.09 -2.63 4.74
C VAL A 54 0.59 -1.30 4.22
N ALA A 55 0.84 -0.37 5.13
CA ALA A 55 1.62 0.84 4.88
C ALA A 55 2.95 0.72 5.62
N SER A 56 4.06 0.83 4.89
CA SER A 56 5.40 0.74 5.42
C SER A 56 6.24 1.94 5.02
N VAL A 57 7.02 2.48 5.95
CA VAL A 57 7.96 3.57 5.67
C VAL A 57 9.20 3.45 6.55
N ARG A 58 10.36 3.77 6.00
CA ARG A 58 11.62 3.93 6.74
C ARG A 58 12.24 5.27 6.38
N GLY A 59 12.52 6.10 7.38
CA GLY A 59 12.97 7.48 7.19
C GLY A 59 14.32 7.59 6.50
N ALA A 60 15.23 6.67 6.80
CA ALA A 60 16.55 6.56 6.21
C ALA A 60 16.55 6.14 4.72
N ASP A 61 15.40 5.73 4.17
CA ASP A 61 15.32 5.40 2.75
C ASP A 61 15.57 6.64 1.88
N ARG A 62 16.27 6.41 0.78
CA ARG A 62 16.62 7.43 -0.20
C ARG A 62 16.21 6.96 -1.59
N THR A 63 15.54 7.84 -2.30
CA THR A 63 15.28 7.72 -3.74
C THR A 63 15.56 9.06 -4.39
N VAL A 64 15.61 9.07 -5.72
CA VAL A 64 15.86 10.28 -6.50
C VAL A 64 14.55 10.75 -7.12
N ASN A 65 14.20 12.02 -6.93
CA ASN A 65 13.00 12.61 -7.56
C ASN A 65 13.25 13.00 -9.03
N TYR A 66 12.22 13.50 -9.71
CA TYR A 66 12.31 13.94 -11.11
C TYR A 66 13.33 15.07 -11.36
N ASP A 67 13.68 15.84 -10.33
CA ASP A 67 14.67 16.92 -10.38
C ASP A 67 16.08 16.45 -10.01
N ASN A 68 16.30 15.12 -9.97
CA ASN A 68 17.57 14.50 -9.60
C ASN A 68 18.06 14.86 -8.18
N ARG A 69 17.12 15.06 -7.24
CA ARG A 69 17.36 15.36 -5.83
C ARG A 69 17.09 14.14 -4.96
N ASN A 70 17.89 13.96 -3.91
CA ASN A 70 17.59 12.91 -2.94
C ASN A 70 16.35 13.30 -2.15
N ILE A 71 15.41 12.36 -2.06
CA ILE A 71 14.23 12.48 -1.23
C ILE A 71 14.20 11.38 -0.17
N TRP A 72 13.46 11.64 0.90
CA TRP A 72 13.13 10.68 1.94
C TRP A 72 11.61 10.70 2.16
N TYR A 73 11.08 9.62 2.73
CA TYR A 73 9.64 9.46 2.92
C TYR A 73 9.24 9.74 4.36
N ARG A 74 8.28 10.65 4.53
CA ARG A 74 7.73 11.05 5.83
C ARG A 74 6.65 10.08 6.30
N TRP A 75 5.78 9.69 5.38
CA TRP A 75 4.73 8.73 5.65
C TRP A 75 4.26 8.01 4.39
N THR A 76 3.70 6.83 4.58
CA THR A 76 2.93 6.08 3.58
C THR A 76 1.56 5.73 4.17
N GLU A 77 0.56 5.65 3.31
CA GLU A 77 -0.83 5.40 3.70
C GLU A 77 -1.50 4.47 2.71
N ILE A 78 -2.30 3.55 3.25
CA ILE A 78 -3.28 2.78 2.50
C ILE A 78 -4.67 3.18 2.93
N THR A 79 -5.57 3.32 1.97
CA THR A 79 -6.99 3.56 2.18
C THR A 79 -7.80 2.55 1.39
N TYR A 80 -8.74 1.89 2.05
CA TYR A 80 -9.79 1.14 1.39
C TYR A 80 -11.06 1.97 1.33
N ASP A 81 -11.71 1.96 0.17
CA ASP A 81 -13.02 2.57 -0.06
C ASP A 81 -14.03 1.45 -0.34
N VAL A 82 -14.82 1.10 0.68
CA VAL A 82 -15.86 0.06 0.62
C VAL A 82 -17.18 0.73 0.28
N GLN A 83 -17.35 1.04 -1.00
CA GLN A 83 -18.58 1.61 -1.54
C GLN A 83 -18.97 2.94 -0.85
N GLY A 84 -17.99 3.81 -0.63
CA GLY A 84 -18.13 5.10 0.04
C GLY A 84 -17.64 5.11 1.49
N ASP A 85 -17.52 3.94 2.13
CA ASP A 85 -17.00 3.84 3.50
C ASP A 85 -15.49 3.70 3.48
N ARG A 86 -14.79 4.78 3.85
CA ARG A 86 -13.34 4.85 3.80
C ARG A 86 -12.70 4.47 5.13
N SER A 87 -11.72 3.58 5.07
CA SER A 87 -10.88 3.19 6.20
C SER A 87 -9.42 3.27 5.80
N SER A 88 -8.58 3.92 6.60
CA SER A 88 -7.16 4.13 6.28
C SER A 88 -6.23 3.84 7.45
N THR A 89 -4.98 3.54 7.12
CA THR A 89 -3.88 3.46 8.09
C THR A 89 -2.63 4.08 7.50
N ARG A 90 -1.85 4.75 8.34
CA ARG A 90 -0.68 5.52 7.92
C ARG A 90 0.52 5.21 8.81
N ALA A 91 1.64 4.89 8.18
CA ALA A 91 2.92 4.72 8.84
C ALA A 91 3.74 6.01 8.70
N TYR A 92 4.32 6.48 9.80
CA TYR A 92 5.18 7.67 9.85
C TYR A 92 6.60 7.26 10.17
N SER A 93 7.58 7.78 9.42
CA SER A 93 8.99 7.50 9.66
C SER A 93 9.58 8.30 10.83
N GLY A 94 8.91 9.40 11.22
CA GLY A 94 9.42 10.34 12.21
C GLY A 94 10.36 11.36 11.57
N ASP A 95 11.61 10.97 11.37
CA ASP A 95 12.66 11.82 10.78
C ASP A 95 13.41 11.12 9.64
N LYS A 96 14.19 11.89 8.89
CA LYS A 96 14.92 11.41 7.72
C LYS A 96 16.09 10.49 8.03
N TYR A 97 16.54 10.43 9.27
CA TYR A 97 17.67 9.60 9.69
C TYR A 97 17.22 8.30 10.37
N ASN A 98 15.92 8.13 10.62
CA ASN A 98 15.38 6.96 11.28
C ASN A 98 15.55 5.69 10.43
N THR A 99 16.43 4.80 10.90
CA THR A 99 16.73 3.51 10.28
C THR A 99 15.71 2.43 10.62
N ASN A 100 14.77 2.69 11.54
CA ASN A 100 13.74 1.73 11.88
C ASN A 100 12.59 1.82 10.88
N GLN A 101 12.22 0.67 10.33
CA GLN A 101 11.03 0.54 9.50
C GLN A 101 9.79 0.60 10.39
N VAL A 102 8.84 1.45 10.02
CA VAL A 102 7.53 1.55 10.66
C VAL A 102 6.51 0.91 9.74
N VAL A 103 5.82 -0.11 10.25
CA VAL A 103 4.78 -0.85 9.52
C VAL A 103 3.45 -0.69 10.23
N LYS A 104 2.41 -0.37 9.46
CA LYS A 104 1.03 -0.27 9.93
C LYS A 104 0.12 -1.11 9.05
N ASN A 105 -0.73 -1.89 9.71
CA ASN A 105 -1.66 -2.80 9.05
C ASN A 105 -3.08 -2.28 9.20
N ILE A 106 -3.94 -2.62 8.25
CA ILE A 106 -5.38 -2.43 8.32
C ILE A 106 -6.09 -3.66 7.81
N THR A 107 -7.23 -3.98 8.40
CA THR A 107 -8.12 -5.05 7.93
C THR A 107 -9.48 -4.44 7.68
N VAL A 108 -10.02 -4.66 6.49
CA VAL A 108 -11.30 -4.11 6.06
C VAL A 108 -12.15 -5.22 5.48
N LYS A 109 -13.45 -5.18 5.74
CA LYS A 109 -14.42 -6.14 5.19
C LYS A 109 -15.24 -5.51 4.08
N ASP A 110 -15.39 -6.23 2.98
CA ASP A 110 -16.28 -5.89 1.88
C ASP A 110 -17.74 -6.02 2.31
N LYS A 111 -18.61 -5.35 1.56
CA LYS A 111 -20.05 -5.53 1.68
C LYS A 111 -20.48 -6.69 0.79
N TRP A 112 -21.23 -7.62 1.36
CA TRP A 112 -21.82 -8.75 0.63
C TRP A 112 -23.07 -8.29 -0.15
N ASN A 113 -22.86 -7.50 -1.20
CA ASN A 113 -23.93 -6.96 -2.03
C ASN A 113 -23.49 -6.84 -3.50
N ASN A 114 -24.43 -6.48 -4.40
CA ASN A 114 -24.15 -6.25 -5.82
C ASN A 114 -23.65 -4.82 -6.11
N GLY A 115 -23.03 -4.16 -5.12
CA GLY A 115 -22.50 -2.82 -5.24
C GLY A 115 -21.20 -2.76 -6.05
N PRO A 116 -20.59 -1.57 -6.20
CA PRO A 116 -19.27 -1.46 -6.78
C PRO A 116 -18.23 -2.22 -5.95
N LYS A 117 -17.17 -2.70 -6.59
CA LYS A 117 -16.07 -3.38 -5.89
C LYS A 117 -15.36 -2.43 -4.92
N THR A 118 -14.85 -2.98 -3.83
CA THR A 118 -13.95 -2.26 -2.93
C THR A 118 -12.69 -1.80 -3.67
N ARG A 119 -12.26 -0.57 -3.40
CA ARG A 119 -11.07 0.04 -4.03
C ARG A 119 -9.95 0.16 -3.01
N ALA A 120 -8.72 -0.05 -3.46
CA ALA A 120 -7.52 0.18 -2.66
C ALA A 120 -6.76 1.39 -3.22
N LEU A 121 -6.49 2.37 -2.36
CA LEU A 121 -5.75 3.58 -2.69
C LEU A 121 -4.47 3.61 -1.85
N TYR A 122 -3.41 4.19 -2.42
CA TYR A 122 -2.20 4.48 -1.69
C TYR A 122 -1.86 5.96 -1.81
N ASN A 123 -1.33 6.52 -0.72
CA ASN A 123 -0.75 7.86 -0.69
C ASN A 123 0.61 7.79 -0.01
N PHE A 124 1.48 8.74 -0.32
CA PHE A 124 2.73 8.93 0.39
C PHE A 124 3.12 10.41 0.43
N SER A 125 3.97 10.73 1.39
CA SER A 125 4.66 12.01 1.47
C SER A 125 6.15 11.80 1.48
N SER A 126 6.84 12.65 0.74
CA SER A 126 8.28 12.72 0.69
C SER A 126 8.77 14.16 0.84
N SER A 127 10.03 14.32 1.21
CA SER A 127 10.67 15.62 1.23
C SER A 127 12.13 15.50 0.81
N ILE A 128 12.76 16.63 0.48
CA ILE A 128 14.15 16.67 0.05
C ILE A 128 15.05 16.30 1.23
N ALA A 129 15.96 15.34 0.99
CA ALA A 129 16.92 14.89 1.99
C ALA A 129 18.17 15.77 2.02
N ASP A 130 18.54 16.34 0.86
CA ASP A 130 19.71 17.21 0.68
C ASP A 130 19.51 18.57 1.37
N GLY A 131 20.49 19.04 2.13
CA GLY A 131 20.42 20.30 2.89
C GLY A 131 20.34 21.61 2.09
N ASN A 132 20.15 21.57 0.76
CA ASN A 132 20.02 22.75 -0.08
C ASN A 132 18.59 22.94 -0.59
N THR A 133 17.94 24.02 -0.19
CA THR A 133 16.62 24.45 -0.68
C THR A 133 16.65 24.64 -2.22
N PRO A 134 15.75 24.06 -3.02
CA PRO A 134 15.64 24.42 -4.43
C PRO A 134 15.16 25.87 -4.54
N MET A 135 15.96 26.69 -5.22
CA MET A 135 15.54 28.01 -5.66
C MET A 135 14.50 27.79 -6.78
N TYR A 136 13.32 28.43 -6.65
CA TYR A 136 12.18 28.48 -7.57
C TYR A 136 11.04 27.46 -7.37
N LEU A 137 10.10 27.77 -6.46
CA LEU A 137 8.68 27.91 -6.82
C LEU A 137 7.95 28.82 -5.81
N THR A 138 7.29 29.86 -6.31
CA THR A 138 6.60 30.91 -5.55
C THR A 138 5.29 30.40 -4.93
N SER A 139 5.28 30.34 -3.59
CA SER A 139 4.20 30.68 -2.63
C SER A 139 2.73 30.39 -2.97
N TYR A 140 2.09 29.57 -2.13
CA TYR A 140 0.87 30.01 -1.44
C TYR A 140 0.85 29.49 0.02
N THR A 141 0.97 30.45 0.95
CA THR A 141 0.64 30.44 2.39
C THR A 141 1.27 29.39 3.32
N GLY A 142 2.30 29.85 4.06
CA GLY A 142 2.25 29.88 5.52
C GLY A 142 2.90 28.72 6.28
N LEU A 143 4.18 28.92 6.64
CA LEU A 143 5.01 28.40 7.74
C LEU A 143 6.35 27.91 7.18
N ILE A 144 7.41 28.65 7.49
CA ILE A 144 8.78 28.34 7.08
C ILE A 144 9.29 27.23 8.00
N ASP A 145 9.13 26.00 7.53
CA ASP A 145 10.01 24.88 7.82
C ASP A 145 10.47 24.36 6.44
N ASN A 146 11.77 24.38 6.16
CA ASN A 146 12.36 24.38 4.80
C ASN A 146 12.26 23.04 4.04
N ASP A 147 11.29 22.20 4.36
CA ASP A 147 11.09 20.89 3.79
C ASP A 147 9.89 20.94 2.83
N TYR A 148 10.16 21.09 1.53
CA TYR A 148 9.12 20.96 0.51
C TYR A 148 8.51 19.55 0.61
N GLU A 149 7.25 19.48 1.00
CA GLU A 149 6.50 18.22 1.06
C GLU A 149 5.95 17.89 -0.32
N ILE A 150 6.36 16.75 -0.87
CA ILE A 150 5.86 16.19 -2.12
C ILE A 150 4.89 15.07 -1.77
N ILE A 151 3.61 15.26 -2.13
CA ILE A 151 2.56 14.26 -1.93
C ILE A 151 2.32 13.53 -3.24
N GLY A 152 2.39 12.21 -3.20
CA GLY A 152 2.04 11.33 -4.31
C GLY A 152 0.99 10.30 -3.90
N GLY A 153 0.38 9.65 -4.88
CA GLY A 153 -0.62 8.63 -4.63
C GLY A 153 -1.21 8.06 -5.91
N GLY A 154 -2.01 7.03 -5.74
CA GLY A 154 -2.65 6.30 -6.83
C GLY A 154 -3.69 5.33 -6.32
N GLU A 155 -4.28 4.60 -7.26
CA GLU A 155 -5.35 3.65 -7.00
C GLU A 155 -5.10 2.36 -7.77
N LEU A 156 -5.40 1.24 -7.13
CA LEU A 156 -5.55 -0.04 -7.80
C LEU A 156 -6.97 -0.16 -8.35
N LYS A 157 -7.09 -0.30 -9.67
CA LYS A 157 -8.37 -0.58 -10.32
C LYS A 157 -8.21 -1.77 -11.25
N ASP A 158 -9.01 -2.81 -11.03
CA ASP A 158 -9.05 -4.01 -11.87
C ASP A 158 -7.68 -4.71 -12.07
N GLY A 159 -6.81 -4.66 -11.06
CA GLY A 159 -5.48 -5.28 -11.11
C GLY A 159 -4.39 -4.42 -11.75
N GLU A 160 -4.72 -3.22 -12.24
CA GLU A 160 -3.76 -2.26 -12.79
C GLU A 160 -3.58 -1.05 -11.85
N ILE A 161 -2.35 -0.57 -11.70
CA ILE A 161 -2.02 0.64 -10.94
C ILE A 161 -2.24 1.85 -11.85
N ILE A 162 -3.27 2.65 -11.56
CA ILE A 162 -3.58 3.86 -12.35
C ILE A 162 -2.84 5.06 -11.73
N ARG A 163 -1.50 5.10 -11.89
CA ARG A 163 -0.61 6.29 -12.04
C ARG A 163 0.82 6.03 -11.55
N GLU A 164 1.77 6.35 -12.43
CA GLU A 164 3.20 6.17 -12.25
C GLU A 164 3.85 7.24 -11.35
N GLY A 165 4.58 6.78 -10.34
CA GLY A 165 5.81 7.43 -9.89
C GLY A 165 6.93 6.43 -10.13
N ARG A 166 7.83 6.70 -11.07
CA ARG A 166 8.94 5.81 -11.46
C ARG A 166 9.85 5.55 -10.25
N VAL A 167 10.01 4.28 -9.88
CA VAL A 167 11.02 3.83 -8.89
C VAL A 167 12.36 3.76 -9.62
N LEU A 168 13.25 4.70 -9.32
CA LEU A 168 14.63 4.67 -9.79
C LEU A 168 15.49 3.95 -8.75
N GLU A 169 16.12 2.87 -9.20
CA GLU A 169 17.22 2.08 -8.62
C GLU A 169 17.31 1.93 -7.09
N GLN A 170 17.30 0.66 -6.66
CA GLN A 170 17.49 0.22 -5.28
C GLN A 170 18.71 0.89 -4.62
N GLY A 171 18.46 1.58 -3.49
CA GLY A 171 19.48 2.23 -2.70
C GLY A 171 20.56 1.26 -2.21
N ILE A 172 21.78 1.45 -2.68
CA ILE A 172 22.99 0.91 -2.07
C ILE A 172 23.26 1.72 -0.80
N ASP A 173 23.51 1.01 0.30
CA ASP A 173 23.84 1.55 1.62
C ASP A 173 25.18 2.32 1.55
N LEU A 174 25.13 3.65 1.44
CA LEU A 174 26.32 4.52 1.33
C LEU A 174 26.85 4.97 2.70
N LEU A 175 26.99 4.03 3.63
CA LEU A 175 27.79 4.21 4.85
C LEU A 175 28.93 3.20 4.88
N GLN A 176 29.85 3.29 3.91
CA GLN A 176 31.23 2.81 4.04
C GLN A 176 32.07 3.24 2.83
N ARG A 177 32.76 4.38 2.95
CA ARG A 177 34.16 4.59 2.50
C ARG A 177 34.68 5.93 3.01
#